data_AF-K1ZHK8-F1
#
_entry.id   AF-K1ZHK8-F1
#
_cell.length_a   1.000
_cell.length_b   1.000
_cell.length_c   1.000
_cell.angle_alpha   90.00
_cell.angle_beta   90.00
_cell.angle_gamma   90.00
#
_symmetry.space_group_name_H-M   'P 1'
#
loop_
_entity.id
_entity.type
_entity.pdbx_description
1 polymer ?
#
loop_
_entity_poly.entity_id
_entity_poly.type
_entity_poly.pdbx_seq_one_letter_code
_entity_poly.pdbx_strand_id
1 'polypeptide(L)'
;MGLIIKTKFLCSISLLILAICGMSFVSAEETTKISKHVHLNTHAPHNKHKTSRKHKHHLHKNQITHREKVNPHLAAALPASSAFSHMMTSSAPLNHALASINFHTITNTMPAESFITSVENHLISFVHQTVENLHYSSYKLGGTHFDTKHGIYVVDCSGFVDHVLQKIYPDAYSNLVNSTGADNPASIHYYHFFNALSEESDQYWNKIADVEELRPGDIVVFRYKNTRGMQAGGHVMVVMDKPIQVSDVFFVRIADSAPSGHSEDTRQPHTSGIGIGTLLLKANPKTGEPSAYAWGVGGYWNKNVTFAMARPIEMDTSISHV
;
A
#
# COMPACT_ATOMS: atom_id res chain seq x y z
N MET A 1 37.65 -52.56 14.20
CA MET A 1 36.90 -53.74 14.68
C MET A 1 36.26 -53.38 16.01
N GLY A 2 34.93 -53.49 16.13
CA GLY A 2 34.22 -53.23 17.39
C GLY A 2 33.06 -52.25 17.24
N LEU A 3 31.99 -52.69 16.58
CA LEU A 3 30.69 -52.03 16.51
C LEU A 3 29.65 -52.99 17.11
N ILE A 4 28.57 -52.41 17.65
CA ILE A 4 27.25 -52.99 17.93
C ILE A 4 26.99 -53.37 19.39
N ILE A 5 26.26 -52.50 20.09
CA ILE A 5 25.24 -52.91 21.06
C ILE A 5 23.93 -52.25 20.63
N LYS A 6 23.02 -53.07 20.11
CA LYS A 6 21.59 -52.77 19.92
C LYS A 6 20.87 -53.21 21.20
N THR A 7 20.13 -52.31 21.83
CA THR A 7 19.10 -52.69 22.79
C THR A 7 17.77 -52.11 22.34
N LYS A 8 16.88 -53.02 21.96
CA LYS A 8 15.45 -52.78 21.73
C LYS A 8 14.80 -52.50 23.09
N PHE A 9 13.94 -51.50 23.18
CA PHE A 9 12.92 -51.42 24.23
C PHE A 9 11.56 -51.20 23.56
N LEU A 10 10.75 -52.24 23.65
CA LEU A 10 9.33 -52.26 23.34
C LEU A 10 8.60 -52.43 24.67
N CYS A 11 7.36 -51.96 24.70
CA CYS A 11 6.23 -52.47 25.48
C CYS A 11 5.64 -51.52 26.55
N SER A 12 4.41 -51.10 26.25
CA SER A 12 3.25 -50.95 27.13
C SER A 12 3.30 -49.96 28.30
N ILE A 13 2.41 -48.98 28.25
CA ILE A 13 1.42 -48.74 29.31
C ILE A 13 0.09 -48.38 28.65
N SER A 14 -0.93 -49.15 29.02
CA SER A 14 -2.34 -48.95 28.72
C SER A 14 -3.04 -48.14 29.81
N LEU A 15 -4.16 -47.52 29.40
CA LEU A 15 -5.44 -47.39 30.12
C LEU A 15 -5.75 -46.15 31.00
N LEU A 16 -7.01 -45.70 30.80
CA LEU A 16 -7.93 -44.94 31.67
C LEU A 16 -7.74 -43.40 31.70
N ILE A 17 -8.74 -42.54 31.43
CA ILE A 17 -10.06 -42.43 32.09
C ILE A 17 -11.16 -41.87 31.15
N LEU A 18 -12.39 -42.35 31.40
CA LEU A 18 -13.71 -42.04 30.84
C LEU A 18 -14.30 -40.63 31.14
N ALA A 19 -15.26 -40.24 30.27
CA ALA A 19 -16.50 -39.46 30.51
C ALA A 19 -16.33 -37.96 30.87
N ILE A 20 -17.07 -37.02 30.26
CA ILE A 20 -18.50 -36.78 30.51
C ILE A 20 -19.22 -36.27 29.24
N CYS A 21 -20.35 -36.89 28.96
CA CYS A 21 -21.39 -36.50 28.01
C CYS A 21 -22.40 -35.58 28.74
N GLY A 22 -22.94 -34.56 28.07
CA GLY A 22 -23.96 -33.69 28.67
C GLY A 22 -24.45 -32.58 27.75
N MET A 23 -25.10 -32.94 26.64
CA MET A 23 -25.96 -32.02 25.89
C MET A 23 -27.32 -31.95 26.57
N SER A 24 -27.78 -30.74 26.92
CA SER A 24 -29.17 -30.49 27.31
C SER A 24 -29.83 -29.64 26.23
N PHE A 25 -30.76 -30.27 25.51
CA PHE A 25 -31.83 -29.60 24.79
C PHE A 25 -32.76 -28.91 25.78
N VAL A 26 -33.05 -27.62 25.56
CA VAL A 26 -34.22 -26.95 26.13
C VAL A 26 -35.11 -26.52 24.97
N SER A 27 -36.24 -27.21 24.87
CA SER A 27 -37.42 -26.83 24.11
C SER A 27 -38.27 -25.92 25.00
N ALA A 28 -38.75 -24.79 24.47
CA ALA A 28 -39.74 -23.96 25.15
C ALA A 28 -40.87 -23.60 24.19
N GLU A 29 -42.07 -23.68 24.75
CA GLU A 29 -43.38 -23.74 24.14
C GLU A 29 -43.83 -22.51 23.35
N GLU A 30 -44.68 -22.87 22.40
CA GLU A 30 -45.69 -22.14 21.67
C GLU A 30 -46.65 -21.31 22.56
N THR A 31 -46.90 -20.05 22.19
CA THR A 31 -48.16 -19.37 22.51
C THR A 31 -48.70 -18.67 21.26
N THR A 32 -49.75 -19.27 20.72
CA THR A 32 -50.59 -18.77 19.63
C THR A 32 -51.51 -17.66 20.15
N LYS A 33 -51.54 -16.50 19.49
CA LYS A 33 -52.71 -15.62 19.48
C LYS A 33 -53.07 -15.15 18.07
N ILE A 34 -54.20 -15.70 17.66
CA ILE A 34 -55.10 -15.42 16.54
C ILE A 34 -55.34 -13.92 16.30
N SER A 35 -55.29 -13.49 15.03
CA SER A 35 -56.33 -12.60 14.46
C SER A 35 -56.29 -12.52 12.93
N LYS A 36 -57.30 -13.17 12.32
CA LYS A 36 -58.10 -12.76 11.14
C LYS A 36 -57.42 -12.57 9.78
N HIS A 37 -57.67 -13.53 8.89
CA HIS A 37 -57.63 -13.40 7.45
C HIS A 37 -58.97 -13.90 6.88
N VAL A 38 -59.76 -13.04 6.20
CA VAL A 38 -60.90 -13.35 5.30
C VAL A 38 -61.21 -12.05 4.53
N HIS A 39 -61.43 -11.91 3.20
CA HIS A 39 -61.59 -12.81 2.06
C HIS A 39 -61.14 -12.12 0.74
N LEU A 40 -60.74 -12.96 -0.22
CA LEU A 40 -60.65 -12.78 -1.69
C LEU A 40 -61.78 -11.97 -2.36
N ASN A 41 -61.49 -11.29 -3.49
CA ASN A 41 -61.81 -11.84 -4.83
C ASN A 41 -61.35 -10.98 -6.05
N THR A 42 -60.71 -11.68 -7.00
CA THR A 42 -60.79 -11.63 -8.48
C THR A 42 -60.97 -10.30 -9.25
N HIS A 43 -60.10 -10.03 -10.22
CA HIS A 43 -60.43 -10.04 -11.67
C HIS A 43 -59.16 -9.85 -12.55
N ALA A 44 -59.16 -10.52 -13.71
CA ALA A 44 -58.10 -10.55 -14.72
C ALA A 44 -58.29 -9.43 -15.80
N PRO A 45 -57.69 -9.50 -17.01
CA PRO A 45 -56.56 -8.66 -17.43
C PRO A 45 -56.90 -7.66 -18.55
N HIS A 46 -56.11 -6.59 -18.71
CA HIS A 46 -56.15 -5.76 -19.94
C HIS A 46 -54.80 -5.12 -20.31
N ASN A 47 -54.12 -5.78 -21.25
CA ASN A 47 -53.52 -5.28 -22.48
C ASN A 47 -53.41 -3.74 -22.70
N LYS A 48 -52.18 -3.21 -22.91
CA LYS A 48 -51.72 -2.54 -24.17
C LYS A 48 -50.59 -1.50 -23.96
N HIS A 49 -49.59 -1.64 -24.84
CA HIS A 49 -48.83 -0.61 -25.55
C HIS A 49 -47.81 0.33 -24.86
N LYS A 50 -46.55 0.14 -25.31
CA LYS A 50 -45.60 1.13 -25.90
C LYS A 50 -45.33 2.42 -25.10
N THR A 51 -44.07 2.64 -24.74
CA THR A 51 -43.12 3.42 -25.58
C THR A 51 -41.74 3.50 -24.90
N SER A 52 -40.68 3.26 -25.67
CA SER A 52 -39.30 3.52 -25.27
C SER A 52 -39.02 5.01 -25.28
N ARG A 53 -38.46 5.57 -24.20
CA ARG A 53 -37.80 6.88 -24.22
C ARG A 53 -36.30 6.70 -24.07
N LYS A 54 -35.60 6.90 -25.20
CA LYS A 54 -34.15 7.12 -25.28
C LYS A 54 -33.82 8.43 -24.57
N HIS A 55 -33.08 8.39 -23.47
CA HIS A 55 -32.42 9.57 -22.92
C HIS A 55 -31.10 9.82 -23.67
N LYS A 56 -31.09 10.87 -24.50
CA LYS A 56 -29.87 11.46 -25.06
C LYS A 56 -29.20 12.29 -23.96
N HIS A 57 -27.97 11.94 -23.60
CA HIS A 57 -27.08 12.81 -22.84
C HIS A 57 -26.52 13.90 -23.76
N HIS A 58 -26.87 15.17 -23.49
CA HIS A 58 -26.20 16.32 -24.06
C HIS A 58 -24.97 16.67 -23.19
N LEU A 59 -23.78 16.51 -23.77
CA LEU A 59 -22.53 17.09 -23.30
C LEU A 59 -22.60 18.62 -23.44
N HIS A 60 -22.50 19.35 -22.33
CA HIS A 60 -22.23 20.79 -22.33
C HIS A 60 -20.74 21.01 -22.09
N LYS A 61 -20.02 21.41 -23.14
CA LYS A 61 -18.69 22.03 -23.06
C LYS A 61 -18.90 23.52 -22.77
N ASN A 62 -18.48 23.99 -21.60
CA ASN A 62 -18.28 25.42 -21.36
C ASN A 62 -16.77 25.70 -21.32
N GLN A 63 -16.24 26.17 -22.45
CA GLN A 63 -15.00 26.93 -22.53
C GLN A 63 -15.32 28.37 -22.13
N ILE A 64 -14.74 28.85 -21.04
CA ILE A 64 -14.73 30.27 -20.69
C ILE A 64 -13.34 30.79 -21.05
N THR A 65 -13.27 31.58 -22.11
CA THR A 65 -12.10 32.39 -22.48
C THR A 65 -12.27 33.79 -21.88
N HIS A 66 -11.47 34.13 -20.86
CA HIS A 66 -11.32 35.52 -20.43
C HIS A 66 -10.08 36.12 -21.12
N ARG A 67 -10.36 37.05 -22.04
CA ARG A 67 -9.41 37.95 -22.70
C ARG A 67 -9.58 39.31 -22.02
N GLU A 68 -8.69 39.66 -21.11
CA GLU A 68 -8.70 40.96 -20.44
C GLU A 68 -7.84 41.97 -21.23
N LYS A 69 -8.43 43.13 -21.50
CA LYS A 69 -7.86 44.22 -22.29
C LYS A 69 -6.99 45.09 -21.40
N VAL A 70 -5.72 45.26 -21.78
CA VAL A 70 -4.81 46.26 -21.22
C VAL A 70 -5.12 47.63 -21.85
N ASN A 71 -5.29 48.65 -21.01
CA ASN A 71 -5.42 50.05 -21.42
C ASN A 71 -4.16 50.81 -20.94
N PRO A 72 -3.40 51.50 -21.81
CA PRO A 72 -2.17 52.19 -21.44
C PRO A 72 -2.46 53.67 -21.21
N HIS A 73 -2.11 54.23 -20.04
CA HIS A 73 -1.77 55.64 -19.84
C HIS A 73 -1.54 55.89 -18.34
N LEU A 74 -0.28 56.04 -17.92
CA LEU A 74 0.24 57.23 -17.21
C LEU A 74 1.69 56.97 -16.75
N ALA A 75 2.57 57.88 -17.12
CA ALA A 75 3.96 57.92 -16.72
C ALA A 75 4.16 58.89 -15.54
N ALA A 76 5.34 58.73 -14.91
CA ALA A 76 6.05 59.66 -14.02
C ALA A 76 5.74 59.60 -12.52
N ALA A 77 6.70 59.07 -11.73
CA ALA A 77 7.70 59.87 -11.00
C ALA A 77 8.40 59.00 -9.93
N LEU A 78 9.74 59.02 -9.92
CA LEU A 78 10.61 58.53 -8.82
C LEU A 78 10.73 59.64 -7.74
N PRO A 79 11.11 59.30 -6.49
CA PRO A 79 12.53 59.37 -6.13
C PRO A 79 13.04 58.21 -5.24
N ALA A 80 14.34 58.29 -4.94
CA ALA A 80 15.25 57.22 -4.58
C ALA A 80 15.34 56.81 -3.08
N SER A 81 15.93 55.62 -2.91
CA SER A 81 16.74 55.12 -1.78
C SER A 81 16.02 54.55 -0.54
N SER A 82 16.20 53.25 -0.30
CA SER A 82 17.04 52.74 0.79
C SER A 82 17.20 51.22 0.68
N ALA A 83 18.39 50.76 1.05
CA ALA A 83 18.90 49.41 0.94
C ALA A 83 18.12 48.39 1.78
N PHE A 84 18.04 47.13 1.32
CA PHE A 84 18.39 45.93 2.09
C PHE A 84 18.42 44.70 1.18
N SER A 85 19.38 43.83 1.47
CA SER A 85 19.84 42.64 0.76
C SER A 85 18.75 41.66 0.29
N HIS A 86 18.88 41.18 -0.95
CA HIS A 86 18.55 39.78 -1.29
C HIS A 86 19.47 39.32 -2.42
N MET A 87 20.46 38.48 -2.08
CA MET A 87 21.11 37.61 -3.06
C MET A 87 20.03 36.69 -3.64
N MET A 88 19.80 36.85 -4.93
CA MET A 88 18.99 35.97 -5.76
C MET A 88 19.60 34.56 -5.73
N THR A 89 18.97 33.65 -4.99
CA THR A 89 19.07 32.23 -5.29
C THR A 89 18.32 31.99 -6.60
N SER A 90 19.08 31.66 -7.64
CA SER A 90 18.58 31.24 -8.95
C SER A 90 17.65 30.04 -8.77
N SER A 91 16.35 30.27 -8.75
CA SER A 91 15.30 29.26 -8.87
C SER A 91 15.16 28.85 -10.33
N ALA A 92 16.17 28.14 -10.86
CA ALA A 92 15.99 27.39 -12.09
C ALA A 92 14.88 26.33 -11.85
N PRO A 93 13.90 26.16 -12.75
CA PRO A 93 12.86 25.17 -12.57
C PRO A 93 13.48 23.77 -12.62
N LEU A 94 13.45 23.07 -11.47
CA LEU A 94 13.91 21.67 -11.26
C LEU A 94 13.39 20.67 -12.31
N ASN A 95 12.32 21.02 -13.04
CA ASN A 95 11.77 20.23 -14.14
C ASN A 95 12.79 19.96 -15.25
N HIS A 96 13.75 20.86 -15.52
CA HIS A 96 14.79 20.62 -16.52
C HIS A 96 15.95 19.73 -16.01
N ALA A 97 16.28 19.82 -14.72
CA ALA A 97 17.34 19.01 -14.12
C ALA A 97 16.90 17.54 -13.93
N LEU A 98 15.63 17.29 -13.63
CA LEU A 98 15.08 15.93 -13.53
C LEU A 98 14.79 15.32 -14.91
N ALA A 99 14.42 16.12 -15.90
CA ALA A 99 14.16 15.64 -17.27
C ALA A 99 15.44 15.24 -18.04
N SER A 100 16.62 15.66 -17.57
CA SER A 100 17.93 15.33 -18.17
C SER A 100 18.61 14.12 -17.52
N ILE A 101 18.00 13.53 -16.48
CA ILE A 101 18.47 12.28 -15.91
C ILE A 101 18.14 11.16 -16.90
N ASN A 102 19.17 10.69 -17.61
CA ASN A 102 19.05 9.55 -18.49
C ASN A 102 18.91 8.27 -17.63
N PHE A 103 17.68 7.76 -17.50
CA PHE A 103 17.34 6.59 -16.66
C PHE A 103 18.18 5.35 -16.97
N HIS A 104 18.66 5.20 -18.21
CA HIS A 104 19.60 4.13 -18.59
C HIS A 104 20.96 4.19 -17.88
N THR A 105 21.31 5.33 -17.29
CA THR A 105 22.55 5.49 -16.50
C THR A 105 22.33 5.10 -15.04
N ILE A 106 21.09 5.19 -14.54
CA ILE A 106 20.72 4.78 -13.18
C ILE A 106 20.64 3.24 -13.09
N THR A 107 20.27 2.55 -14.17
CA THR A 107 20.18 1.09 -14.21
C THR A 107 21.51 0.36 -14.40
N ASN A 108 22.63 1.06 -14.62
CA ASN A 108 23.93 0.44 -14.93
C ASN A 108 25.02 0.57 -13.86
N THR A 109 24.72 1.16 -12.71
CA THR A 109 25.48 0.92 -11.48
C THR A 109 24.74 -0.11 -10.66
N MET A 110 24.83 -1.37 -11.09
CA MET A 110 24.68 -2.50 -10.16
C MET A 110 25.78 -2.30 -9.11
N PRO A 111 25.44 -1.99 -7.84
CA PRO A 111 26.43 -2.07 -6.79
C PRO A 111 26.85 -3.54 -6.76
N ALA A 112 28.15 -3.78 -6.93
CA ALA A 112 28.74 -5.08 -6.66
C ALA A 112 28.21 -5.58 -5.31
N GLU A 113 27.53 -6.73 -5.32
CA GLU A 113 27.09 -7.54 -4.17
C GLU A 113 27.25 -6.86 -2.80
N SER A 114 26.45 -5.84 -2.53
CA SER A 114 26.38 -5.25 -1.20
C SER A 114 25.46 -6.14 -0.38
N PHE A 115 26.03 -7.07 0.40
CA PHE A 115 25.40 -7.95 1.40
C PHE A 115 23.95 -7.57 1.74
N ILE A 116 23.01 -7.94 0.86
CA ILE A 116 21.60 -8.00 1.21
C ILE A 116 21.50 -9.22 2.12
N THR A 117 20.97 -9.03 3.32
CA THR A 117 20.81 -10.15 4.24
C THR A 117 19.96 -11.24 3.57
N SER A 118 20.20 -12.52 3.89
CA SER A 118 19.41 -13.64 3.32
C SER A 118 17.89 -13.44 3.46
N VAL A 119 17.49 -12.66 4.47
CA VAL A 119 16.13 -12.33 4.85
C VAL A 119 15.50 -11.28 3.92
N GLU A 120 16.17 -10.14 3.70
CA GLU A 120 15.73 -9.13 2.71
C GLU A 120 15.61 -9.76 1.31
N ASN A 121 16.50 -10.71 0.97
CA ASN A 121 16.44 -11.46 -0.27
C ASN A 121 15.14 -12.29 -0.39
N HIS A 122 14.59 -12.83 0.69
CA HIS A 122 13.40 -13.68 0.63
C HIS A 122 12.14 -12.91 0.24
N LEU A 123 11.89 -11.75 0.88
CA LEU A 123 10.72 -10.94 0.54
C LEU A 123 10.81 -10.40 -0.88
N ILE A 124 11.96 -9.85 -1.24
CA ILE A 124 12.18 -9.28 -2.58
C ILE A 124 12.06 -10.37 -3.65
N SER A 125 12.66 -11.54 -3.43
CA SER A 125 12.52 -12.68 -4.35
C SER A 125 11.06 -13.12 -4.48
N PHE A 126 10.30 -13.19 -3.38
CA PHE A 126 8.89 -13.54 -3.41
C PHE A 126 8.06 -12.55 -4.24
N VAL A 127 8.32 -11.26 -4.08
CA VAL A 127 7.63 -10.21 -4.86
C VAL A 127 8.01 -10.29 -6.34
N HIS A 128 9.29 -10.47 -6.68
CA HIS A 128 9.72 -10.68 -8.07
C HIS A 128 9.06 -11.91 -8.70
N GLN A 129 9.09 -13.05 -8.02
CA GLN A 129 8.43 -14.27 -8.49
C GLN A 129 6.93 -14.08 -8.66
N THR A 130 6.28 -13.33 -7.76
CA THR A 130 4.85 -13.00 -7.89
C THR A 130 4.59 -12.23 -9.18
N VAL A 131 5.40 -11.21 -9.47
CA VAL A 131 5.28 -10.37 -10.67
C VAL A 131 5.62 -11.12 -11.95
N GLU A 132 6.67 -11.95 -11.94
CA GLU A 132 7.10 -12.77 -13.08
C GLU A 132 6.06 -13.82 -13.46
N ASN A 133 5.32 -14.36 -12.49
CA ASN A 133 4.28 -15.35 -12.70
C ASN A 133 2.88 -14.72 -12.94
N LEU A 134 2.76 -13.39 -13.07
CA LEU A 134 1.48 -12.75 -13.34
C LEU A 134 0.95 -13.12 -14.72
N HIS A 135 -0.22 -13.76 -14.76
CA HIS A 135 -1.03 -13.89 -15.97
C HIS A 135 -2.13 -12.85 -16.03
N TYR A 136 -2.70 -12.49 -14.87
CA TYR A 136 -3.70 -11.43 -14.76
C TYR A 136 -3.61 -10.76 -13.40
N SER A 137 -3.60 -9.43 -13.41
CA SER A 137 -3.79 -8.65 -12.19
C SER A 137 -4.76 -7.51 -12.45
N SER A 138 -5.55 -7.16 -11.43
CA SER A 138 -6.38 -5.96 -11.44
C SER A 138 -6.48 -5.41 -10.04
N TYR A 139 -6.38 -4.09 -9.92
CA TYR A 139 -6.66 -3.42 -8.67
C TYR A 139 -8.15 -3.43 -8.40
N LYS A 140 -8.54 -3.79 -7.18
CA LYS A 140 -9.92 -3.69 -6.70
C LYS A 140 -9.92 -3.36 -5.22
N LEU A 141 -10.51 -2.23 -4.84
CA LEU A 141 -10.67 -1.86 -3.44
C LEU A 141 -11.44 -2.94 -2.67
N GLY A 142 -10.87 -3.43 -1.57
CA GLY A 142 -11.39 -4.57 -0.80
C GLY A 142 -11.27 -5.91 -1.52
N GLY A 143 -10.46 -6.00 -2.57
CA GLY A 143 -10.19 -7.24 -3.29
C GLY A 143 -9.30 -8.17 -2.47
N THR A 144 -9.64 -9.46 -2.44
CA THR A 144 -8.96 -10.48 -1.64
C THR A 144 -8.63 -11.74 -2.46
N HIS A 145 -8.74 -11.67 -3.79
CA HIS A 145 -8.61 -12.85 -4.63
C HIS A 145 -7.15 -13.12 -4.99
N PHE A 146 -6.63 -14.24 -4.49
CA PHE A 146 -5.31 -14.79 -4.80
C PHE A 146 -5.46 -16.19 -5.40
N ASP A 147 -5.21 -16.32 -6.69
CA ASP A 147 -4.99 -17.61 -7.35
C ASP A 147 -3.54 -17.68 -7.82
N THR A 148 -2.67 -17.98 -6.85
CA THR A 148 -1.22 -18.04 -7.04
C THR A 148 -0.80 -19.14 -8.01
N LYS A 149 -1.61 -20.20 -8.15
CA LYS A 149 -1.33 -21.31 -9.06
C LYS A 149 -1.45 -20.88 -10.52
N HIS A 150 -2.44 -20.04 -10.83
CA HIS A 150 -2.69 -19.57 -12.20
C HIS A 150 -2.19 -18.15 -12.46
N GLY A 151 -1.56 -17.50 -11.47
CA GLY A 151 -1.02 -16.15 -11.61
C GLY A 151 -2.11 -15.07 -11.70
N ILE A 152 -3.25 -15.26 -11.03
CA ILE A 152 -4.41 -14.36 -11.10
C ILE A 152 -4.63 -13.67 -9.75
N TYR A 153 -4.63 -12.34 -9.76
CA TYR A 153 -4.71 -11.51 -8.56
C TYR A 153 -5.73 -10.38 -8.74
N VAL A 154 -6.74 -10.30 -7.86
CA VAL A 154 -7.71 -9.18 -7.84
C VAL A 154 -7.79 -8.62 -6.43
N VAL A 155 -6.93 -7.64 -6.16
CA VAL A 155 -6.58 -7.20 -4.81
C VAL A 155 -6.39 -5.69 -4.74
N ASP A 156 -6.53 -5.10 -3.55
CA ASP A 156 -6.03 -3.74 -3.31
C ASP A 156 -4.58 -3.74 -2.80
N CYS A 157 -4.07 -2.55 -2.50
CA CYS A 157 -2.69 -2.36 -2.06
C CYS A 157 -2.41 -3.06 -0.73
N SER A 158 -3.30 -2.91 0.25
CA SER A 158 -3.21 -3.61 1.54
C SER A 158 -3.27 -5.11 1.36
N GLY A 159 -4.23 -5.63 0.60
CA GLY A 159 -4.36 -7.07 0.38
C GLY A 159 -3.10 -7.69 -0.22
N PHE A 160 -2.45 -7.00 -1.17
CA PHE A 160 -1.16 -7.44 -1.71
C PHE A 160 -0.06 -7.46 -0.64
N VAL A 161 0.09 -6.39 0.15
CA VAL A 161 1.12 -6.31 1.21
C VAL A 161 0.84 -7.33 2.32
N ASP A 162 -0.42 -7.51 2.72
CA ASP A 162 -0.86 -8.54 3.67
C ASP A 162 -0.41 -9.93 3.20
N HIS A 163 -0.62 -10.26 1.92
CA HIS A 163 -0.21 -11.54 1.37
C HIS A 163 1.30 -11.75 1.40
N VAL A 164 2.08 -10.71 1.08
CA VAL A 164 3.55 -10.75 1.16
C VAL A 164 3.99 -11.01 2.60
N LEU A 165 3.48 -10.23 3.56
CA LEU A 165 3.85 -10.36 4.97
C LEU A 165 3.40 -11.71 5.57
N GLN A 166 2.19 -12.19 5.25
CA GLN A 166 1.72 -13.50 5.69
C GLN A 166 2.64 -14.65 5.23
N LYS A 167 3.27 -14.51 4.06
CA LYS A 167 4.14 -15.55 3.50
C LYS A 167 5.57 -15.49 4.02
N ILE A 168 6.09 -14.29 4.23
CA ILE A 168 7.51 -14.09 4.50
C ILE A 168 7.79 -13.67 5.95
N TYR A 169 6.90 -12.89 6.57
CA TYR A 169 7.01 -12.42 7.95
C TYR A 169 5.71 -12.68 8.74
N PRO A 170 5.29 -13.95 8.92
CA PRO A 170 4.01 -14.28 9.52
C PRO A 170 3.84 -13.73 10.94
N ASP A 171 4.94 -13.65 11.72
CA ASP A 171 4.91 -13.10 13.08
C ASP A 171 4.74 -11.58 13.08
N ALA A 172 5.42 -10.87 12.18
CA ALA A 172 5.26 -9.44 12.01
C ALA A 172 3.84 -9.08 11.52
N TYR A 173 3.29 -9.88 10.59
CA TYR A 173 1.90 -9.76 10.16
C TYR A 173 0.92 -9.99 11.32
N SER A 174 1.14 -11.07 12.10
CA SER A 174 0.28 -11.39 13.24
C SER A 174 0.33 -10.29 14.31
N ASN A 175 1.51 -9.72 14.57
CA ASN A 175 1.66 -8.58 15.46
C ASN A 175 0.89 -7.34 14.97
N LEU A 176 0.91 -7.03 13.67
CA LEU A 176 0.13 -5.94 13.06
C LEU A 176 -1.39 -6.18 13.24
N VAL A 177 -1.87 -7.39 12.91
CA VAL A 177 -3.30 -7.76 13.04
C VAL A 177 -3.75 -7.66 14.49
N ASN A 178 -2.99 -8.22 15.43
CA ASN A 178 -3.32 -8.20 16.85
C ASN A 178 -3.34 -6.78 17.44
N SER A 179 -2.33 -5.96 17.08
CA SER A 179 -2.21 -4.57 17.55
C SER A 179 -3.33 -3.68 17.02
N THR A 180 -3.79 -3.93 15.79
CA THR A 180 -4.82 -3.10 15.13
C THR A 180 -6.24 -3.62 15.35
N GLY A 181 -6.40 -4.89 15.71
CA GLY A 181 -7.69 -5.59 15.81
C GLY A 181 -8.38 -5.81 14.46
N ALA A 182 -7.65 -5.66 13.35
CA ALA A 182 -8.20 -5.76 12.00
C ALA A 182 -7.72 -7.06 11.32
N ASP A 183 -8.65 -7.96 11.00
CA ASP A 183 -8.33 -9.22 10.31
C ASP A 183 -7.70 -9.01 8.91
N ASN A 184 -8.03 -7.88 8.27
CA ASN A 184 -7.49 -7.46 6.97
C ASN A 184 -7.05 -5.98 7.07
N PRO A 185 -5.81 -5.70 7.51
CA PRO A 185 -5.34 -4.34 7.74
C PRO A 185 -5.33 -3.48 6.46
N ALA A 186 -6.30 -2.59 6.30
CA ALA A 186 -6.21 -1.51 5.31
C ALA A 186 -5.04 -0.54 5.58
N SER A 187 -4.66 0.30 4.59
CA SER A 187 -3.56 1.29 4.72
C SER A 187 -3.64 2.22 5.95
N ILE A 188 -4.83 2.49 6.47
CA ILE A 188 -5.01 3.27 7.70
C ILE A 188 -4.42 2.55 8.93
N HIS A 189 -4.55 1.22 8.99
CA HIS A 189 -4.06 0.40 10.09
C HIS A 189 -2.54 0.36 10.07
N TYR A 190 -1.93 0.09 8.91
CA TYR A 190 -0.47 0.22 8.70
C TYR A 190 0.04 1.59 9.17
N TYR A 191 -0.61 2.66 8.72
CA TYR A 191 -0.19 4.02 9.06
C TYR A 191 -0.23 4.28 10.57
N HIS A 192 -1.32 3.93 11.26
CA HIS A 192 -1.42 4.14 12.69
C HIS A 192 -0.48 3.23 13.48
N PHE A 193 -0.36 1.97 13.06
CA PHE A 193 0.54 1.01 13.68
C PHE A 193 2.00 1.48 13.60
N PHE A 194 2.50 1.83 12.41
CA PHE A 194 3.88 2.30 12.24
C PHE A 194 4.18 3.60 13.00
N ASN A 195 3.21 4.50 13.12
CA ASN A 195 3.38 5.71 13.94
C ASN A 195 3.39 5.43 15.45
N ALA A 196 2.78 4.33 15.89
CA ALA A 196 2.74 3.92 17.28
C ALA A 196 3.97 3.09 17.69
N LEU A 197 4.81 2.67 16.74
CA LEU A 197 6.06 1.98 17.04
C LEU A 197 7.01 2.90 17.83
N SER A 198 7.77 2.27 18.73
CA SER A 198 8.88 2.90 19.42
C SER A 198 10.00 3.24 18.43
N GLU A 199 10.86 4.19 18.80
CA GLU A 199 12.12 4.44 18.07
C GLU A 199 13.13 3.30 18.30
N GLU A 200 13.01 2.60 19.43
CA GLU A 200 13.75 1.36 19.69
C GLU A 200 13.12 0.21 18.90
N SER A 201 13.95 -0.70 18.39
CA SER A 201 13.50 -1.93 17.74
C SER A 201 12.53 -2.70 18.63
N ASP A 202 11.36 -3.01 18.12
CA ASP A 202 10.52 -4.07 18.69
C ASP A 202 11.03 -5.44 18.20
N GLN A 203 10.46 -6.52 18.72
CA GLN A 203 10.74 -7.90 18.31
C GLN A 203 10.35 -8.18 16.85
N TYR A 204 9.37 -7.46 16.31
CA TYR A 204 8.78 -7.76 15.00
C TYR A 204 8.94 -6.64 13.97
N TRP A 205 9.13 -5.41 14.43
CA TRP A 205 9.11 -4.23 13.58
C TRP A 205 10.15 -3.20 14.04
N ASN A 206 10.80 -2.61 13.04
CA ASN A 206 11.65 -1.44 13.21
C ASN A 206 10.97 -0.23 12.57
N LYS A 207 10.80 0.85 13.33
CA LYS A 207 10.33 2.11 12.78
C LYS A 207 11.40 2.73 11.89
N ILE A 208 10.99 3.37 10.79
CA ILE A 208 11.90 4.12 9.92
C ILE A 208 11.38 5.54 9.79
N ALA A 209 12.21 6.51 10.19
CA ALA A 209 11.89 7.93 10.07
C ALA A 209 12.48 8.55 8.79
N ASP A 210 13.70 8.13 8.41
CA ASP A 210 14.44 8.72 7.30
C ASP A 210 14.26 7.92 5.99
N VAL A 211 13.93 8.61 4.90
CA VAL A 211 13.83 7.99 3.57
C VAL A 211 15.17 7.37 3.14
N GLU A 212 16.29 7.97 3.52
CA GLU A 212 17.61 7.44 3.21
C GLU A 212 17.87 6.11 3.92
N GLU A 213 17.18 5.78 5.01
CA GLU A 213 17.36 4.52 5.74
C GLU A 213 16.56 3.35 5.17
N LEU A 214 15.65 3.62 4.23
CA LEU A 214 14.88 2.58 3.55
C LEU A 214 15.80 1.56 2.88
N ARG A 215 15.35 0.32 2.86
CA ARG A 215 15.99 -0.86 2.29
C ARG A 215 14.96 -1.73 1.57
N PRO A 216 15.42 -2.63 0.68
CA PRO A 216 14.55 -3.64 0.11
C PRO A 216 13.80 -4.42 1.21
N GLY A 217 12.48 -4.56 1.09
CA GLY A 217 11.61 -5.25 2.04
C GLY A 217 10.90 -4.34 3.03
N ASP A 218 11.29 -3.07 3.13
CA ASP A 218 10.58 -2.10 3.99
C ASP A 218 9.19 -1.79 3.46
N ILE A 219 8.30 -1.40 4.35
CA ILE A 219 6.92 -1.03 4.02
C ILE A 219 6.77 0.48 4.19
N VAL A 220 6.30 1.14 3.13
CA VAL A 220 5.98 2.57 3.13
C VAL A 220 4.48 2.72 2.99
N VAL A 221 3.88 3.53 3.86
CA VAL A 221 2.46 3.88 3.78
C VAL A 221 2.28 5.38 3.86
N PHE A 222 1.36 5.92 3.06
CA PHE A 222 0.94 7.31 3.19
C PHE A 222 -0.57 7.46 3.34
N ARG A 223 -0.98 8.58 3.91
CA ARG A 223 -2.36 9.02 4.08
C ARG A 223 -2.52 10.43 3.52
N TYR A 224 -3.62 10.70 2.81
CA TYR A 224 -3.91 12.06 2.37
C TYR A 224 -4.48 12.88 3.51
N LYS A 225 -4.02 14.12 3.64
CA LYS A 225 -4.61 15.14 4.52
C LYS A 225 -5.64 15.93 3.73
N ASN A 226 -6.87 15.99 4.22
CA ASN A 226 -7.84 16.93 3.68
C ASN A 226 -7.54 18.37 4.18
N THR A 227 -8.31 19.34 3.70
CA THR A 227 -8.14 20.77 4.05
C THR A 227 -8.34 21.08 5.54
N ARG A 228 -8.92 20.16 6.31
CA ARG A 228 -9.09 20.25 7.77
C ARG A 228 -8.04 19.43 8.54
N GLY A 229 -7.04 18.89 7.84
CA GLY A 229 -6.00 18.03 8.42
C GLY A 229 -6.44 16.60 8.72
N MET A 230 -7.69 16.22 8.45
CA MET A 230 -8.15 14.83 8.67
C MET A 230 -7.62 13.92 7.57
N GLN A 231 -7.27 12.70 7.95
CA GLN A 231 -6.66 11.73 7.05
C GLN A 231 -7.73 10.88 6.35
N ALA A 232 -7.74 10.84 5.03
CA ALA A 232 -8.69 10.04 4.24
C ALA A 232 -8.01 9.39 3.04
N GLY A 233 -8.27 8.10 2.81
CA GLY A 233 -7.55 7.33 1.79
C GLY A 233 -6.04 7.25 2.07
N GLY A 234 -5.35 6.49 1.24
CA GLY A 234 -3.93 6.25 1.41
C GLY A 234 -3.48 5.10 0.55
N HIS A 235 -2.21 4.74 0.68
CA HIS A 235 -1.61 3.68 -0.10
C HIS A 235 -0.46 3.06 0.67
N VAL A 236 -0.30 1.74 0.57
CA VAL A 236 0.76 0.98 1.23
C VAL A 236 1.51 0.18 0.17
N MET A 237 2.83 0.15 0.28
CA MET A 237 3.73 -0.36 -0.75
C MET A 237 4.94 -1.01 -0.10
N VAL A 238 5.56 -1.94 -0.84
CA VAL A 238 6.83 -2.58 -0.47
C VAL A 238 7.96 -1.85 -1.18
N VAL A 239 9.05 -1.51 -0.49
CA VAL A 239 10.27 -0.97 -1.08
C VAL A 239 11.06 -2.11 -1.70
N MET A 240 11.44 -1.95 -2.97
CA MET A 240 12.11 -2.99 -3.74
C MET A 240 13.62 -2.80 -3.82
N ASP A 241 14.10 -1.55 -3.81
CA ASP A 241 15.51 -1.20 -3.91
C ASP A 241 15.89 -0.14 -2.88
N LYS A 242 17.20 -0.01 -2.62
CA LYS A 242 17.74 1.15 -1.89
C LYS A 242 17.35 2.43 -2.63
N PRO A 243 16.75 3.44 -1.97
CA PRO A 243 16.42 4.69 -2.64
C PRO A 243 17.66 5.40 -3.20
N ILE A 244 17.51 5.97 -4.39
CA ILE A 244 18.57 6.75 -5.03
C ILE A 244 18.24 8.23 -4.83
N GLN A 245 19.12 8.94 -4.13
CA GLN A 245 18.94 10.36 -3.86
C GLN A 245 19.51 11.22 -5.00
N VAL A 246 18.73 12.20 -5.44
CA VAL A 246 19.17 13.28 -6.32
C VAL A 246 18.64 14.59 -5.73
N SER A 247 19.52 15.39 -5.14
CA SER A 247 19.13 16.60 -4.37
C SER A 247 18.20 16.24 -3.19
N ASP A 248 17.04 16.88 -3.07
CA ASP A 248 16.03 16.67 -2.02
C ASP A 248 15.00 15.59 -2.39
N VAL A 249 15.26 14.84 -3.47
CA VAL A 249 14.33 13.87 -4.05
C VAL A 249 14.96 12.48 -4.03
N PHE A 250 14.19 11.51 -3.56
CA PHE A 250 14.52 10.10 -3.56
C PHE A 250 13.69 9.38 -4.61
N PHE A 251 14.37 8.62 -5.47
CA PHE A 251 13.75 7.68 -6.39
C PHE A 251 13.61 6.35 -5.65
N VAL A 252 12.37 5.93 -5.43
CA VAL A 252 12.06 4.73 -4.65
C VAL A 252 11.39 3.73 -5.57
N ARG A 253 12.06 2.60 -5.79
CA ARG A 253 11.46 1.44 -6.44
C ARG A 253 10.52 0.77 -5.46
N ILE A 254 9.26 0.58 -5.84
CA ILE A 254 8.25 -0.01 -4.98
C ILE A 254 7.46 -1.09 -5.73
N ALA A 255 6.92 -2.05 -4.97
CA ALA A 255 5.88 -2.96 -5.43
C ALA A 255 4.56 -2.64 -4.74
N ASP A 256 3.49 -2.64 -5.52
CA ASP A 256 2.14 -2.36 -5.04
C ASP A 256 1.07 -3.02 -5.91
N SER A 257 -0.19 -2.99 -5.44
CA SER A 257 -1.36 -3.12 -6.31
C SER A 257 -2.08 -1.78 -6.38
N ALA A 258 -2.22 -1.20 -7.57
CA ALA A 258 -2.81 0.12 -7.74
C ALA A 258 -3.63 0.31 -9.03
N PRO A 259 -4.48 1.35 -9.11
CA PRO A 259 -5.25 1.68 -10.32
C PRO A 259 -4.40 2.01 -11.55
N SER A 260 -3.13 2.39 -11.37
CA SER A 260 -2.23 2.82 -12.44
C SER A 260 -0.76 2.58 -12.07
N GLY A 261 0.07 2.29 -13.07
CA GLY A 261 1.52 2.16 -12.91
C GLY A 261 2.27 3.43 -12.50
N HIS A 262 3.48 3.26 -11.97
CA HIS A 262 4.48 4.30 -11.75
C HIS A 262 5.38 4.47 -12.99
N SER A 263 6.55 5.10 -12.83
CA SER A 263 7.56 5.12 -13.89
C SER A 263 8.34 3.82 -13.96
N GLU A 264 8.78 3.43 -15.17
CA GLU A 264 9.49 2.16 -15.42
C GLU A 264 8.75 0.96 -14.81
N ASP A 265 7.42 0.96 -14.93
CA ASP A 265 6.58 -0.03 -14.26
C ASP A 265 6.57 -1.37 -15.01
N THR A 266 6.53 -2.48 -14.28
CA THR A 266 6.36 -3.81 -14.87
C THR A 266 4.95 -4.04 -15.44
N ARG A 267 3.96 -3.25 -15.00
CA ARG A 267 2.63 -3.21 -15.58
C ARG A 267 2.68 -2.63 -16.99
N GLN A 268 1.84 -3.17 -17.87
CA GLN A 268 1.62 -2.56 -19.18
C GLN A 268 0.97 -1.17 -19.02
N PRO A 269 1.24 -0.22 -19.93
CA PRO A 269 0.61 1.10 -19.89
C PRO A 269 -0.93 0.99 -19.79
N HIS A 270 -1.52 1.85 -18.94
CA HIS A 270 -2.97 1.90 -18.70
C HIS A 270 -3.60 0.64 -18.09
N THR A 271 -2.80 -0.24 -17.48
CA THR A 271 -3.31 -1.38 -16.69
C THR A 271 -3.23 -1.11 -15.19
N SER A 272 -4.05 -1.84 -14.43
CA SER A 272 -4.11 -1.77 -12.97
C SER A 272 -3.70 -3.11 -12.36
N GLY A 273 -3.48 -3.14 -11.04
CA GLY A 273 -3.11 -4.35 -10.31
C GLY A 273 -1.67 -4.29 -9.83
N ILE A 274 -1.09 -5.47 -9.62
CA ILE A 274 0.24 -5.67 -9.06
C ILE A 274 1.31 -5.25 -10.07
N GLY A 275 2.26 -4.43 -9.63
CA GLY A 275 3.42 -4.04 -10.42
C GLY A 275 4.59 -3.57 -9.57
N ILE A 276 5.75 -3.47 -10.19
CA ILE A 276 6.95 -2.87 -9.61
C ILE A 276 7.27 -1.63 -10.42
N GLY A 277 7.35 -0.50 -9.74
CA GLY A 277 7.40 0.83 -10.33
C GLY A 277 8.30 1.78 -9.55
N THR A 278 8.67 2.92 -10.13
CA THR A 278 9.46 3.95 -9.46
C THR A 278 8.60 5.18 -9.17
N LEU A 279 8.43 5.49 -7.88
CA LEU A 279 7.86 6.74 -7.41
C LEU A 279 8.94 7.65 -6.84
N LEU A 280 8.58 8.91 -6.61
CA LEU A 280 9.51 9.89 -6.04
C LEU A 280 9.01 10.33 -4.67
N LEU A 281 9.91 10.41 -3.69
CA LEU A 281 9.68 11.02 -2.39
C LEU A 281 10.52 12.30 -2.26
N LYS A 282 9.95 13.33 -1.66
CA LYS A 282 10.70 14.48 -1.14
C LYS A 282 10.90 14.29 0.35
N ALA A 283 12.13 14.41 0.82
CA ALA A 283 12.45 14.37 2.24
C ALA A 283 12.69 15.77 2.79
N ASN A 284 12.41 15.96 4.08
CA ASN A 284 12.86 17.12 4.82
C ASN A 284 14.40 17.05 4.93
N PRO A 285 15.16 18.04 4.45
CA PRO A 285 16.62 18.00 4.42
C PRO A 285 17.27 18.00 5.81
N LYS A 286 16.51 18.28 6.89
CA LYS A 286 17.01 18.26 8.26
C LYS A 286 16.70 16.96 9.00
N THR A 287 15.56 16.34 8.72
CA THR A 287 15.07 15.18 9.48
C THR A 287 15.05 13.89 8.66
N GLY A 288 15.24 13.97 7.35
CA GLY A 288 15.09 12.80 6.46
C GLY A 288 13.64 12.36 6.23
N GLU A 289 12.69 12.91 6.98
CA GLU A 289 11.28 12.49 6.91
C GLU A 289 10.64 12.82 5.56
N PRO A 290 9.89 11.89 4.96
CA PRO A 290 9.16 12.14 3.73
C PRO A 290 8.05 13.18 3.94
N SER A 291 7.95 14.13 3.01
CA SER A 291 7.04 15.29 3.09
C SER A 291 6.09 15.42 1.89
N ALA A 292 6.45 14.82 0.76
CA ALA A 292 5.63 14.78 -0.44
C ALA A 292 6.02 13.59 -1.32
N TYR A 293 5.12 13.19 -2.22
CA TYR A 293 5.45 12.20 -3.24
C TYR A 293 4.99 12.64 -4.63
N ALA A 294 5.59 12.09 -5.68
CA ALA A 294 5.04 12.08 -7.04
C ALA A 294 4.86 10.63 -7.48
N TRP A 295 3.69 10.32 -8.07
CA TRP A 295 3.32 8.94 -8.42
C TRP A 295 4.26 8.29 -9.45
N GLY A 296 4.93 9.10 -10.26
CA GLY A 296 5.99 8.71 -11.17
C GLY A 296 6.82 9.93 -11.55
N VAL A 297 7.90 9.69 -12.28
CA VAL A 297 8.79 10.71 -12.84
C VAL A 297 7.98 11.67 -13.73
N GLY A 298 8.15 12.97 -13.50
CA GLY A 298 7.38 14.01 -14.19
C GLY A 298 5.93 14.16 -13.69
N GLY A 299 5.50 13.33 -12.73
CA GLY A 299 4.20 13.43 -12.09
C GLY A 299 4.06 14.64 -11.17
N TYR A 300 2.82 14.98 -10.82
CA TYR A 300 2.54 16.05 -9.86
C TYR A 300 2.93 15.66 -8.45
N TRP A 301 3.46 16.64 -7.70
CA TRP A 301 3.78 16.48 -6.29
C TRP A 301 2.53 16.60 -5.43
N ASN A 302 2.20 15.54 -4.70
CA ASN A 302 1.22 15.60 -3.62
C ASN A 302 1.93 15.97 -2.31
N LYS A 303 1.61 17.15 -1.79
CA LYS A 303 2.17 17.72 -0.55
C LYS A 303 1.24 17.60 0.66
N ASN A 304 -0.02 17.25 0.42
CA ASN A 304 -1.03 17.14 1.47
C ASN A 304 -1.11 15.69 1.94
N VAL A 305 0.01 15.20 2.46
CA VAL A 305 0.20 13.80 2.84
C VAL A 305 0.95 13.70 4.17
N THR A 306 0.81 12.55 4.81
CA THR A 306 1.73 12.06 5.85
C THR A 306 2.13 10.65 5.51
N PHE A 307 3.30 10.26 5.98
CA PHE A 307 3.86 8.94 5.77
C PHE A 307 4.11 8.26 7.11
N ALA A 308 4.22 6.94 7.05
CA ALA A 308 4.86 6.13 8.07
C ALA A 308 5.61 5.01 7.35
N MET A 309 6.73 4.58 7.90
CA MET A 309 7.58 3.58 7.28
C MET A 309 8.09 2.63 8.36
N ALA A 310 8.17 1.34 8.04
CA ALA A 310 8.67 0.35 8.97
C ALA A 310 9.28 -0.85 8.24
N ARG A 311 10.19 -1.53 8.92
CA ARG A 311 10.84 -2.76 8.47
C ARG A 311 10.36 -3.95 9.30
N PRO A 312 9.80 -5.00 8.68
CA PRO A 312 9.53 -6.24 9.38
C PRO A 312 10.86 -6.93 9.76
N ILE A 313 10.88 -7.58 10.91
CA ILE A 313 12.04 -8.31 11.43
C ILE A 313 11.71 -9.80 11.42
N GLU A 314 12.63 -10.63 10.90
CA GLU A 314 12.53 -12.08 11.04
C GLU A 314 13.05 -12.47 12.43
N MET A 315 12.26 -13.25 13.17
CA MET A 315 12.74 -13.79 14.43
C MET A 315 13.81 -14.85 14.15
N ASP A 316 15.00 -14.63 14.66
CA ASP A 316 16.03 -15.66 14.68
C ASP A 316 15.60 -16.78 15.63
N THR A 317 15.02 -17.83 15.05
CA THR A 317 14.60 -19.03 15.79
C THR A 317 15.78 -19.81 16.39
N SER A 318 17.03 -19.39 16.18
CA SER A 318 18.22 -20.06 16.72
C SER A 318 18.53 -19.75 18.19
N ILE A 319 17.82 -18.82 18.86
CA ILE A 319 18.15 -18.40 20.24
C ILE A 319 17.29 -19.10 21.32
N SER A 320 16.40 -20.05 20.99
CA SER A 320 15.58 -20.76 21.99
C SER A 320 16.17 -22.07 22.51
N HIS A 321 17.48 -22.13 22.74
CA HIS A 321 18.13 -23.21 23.49
C HIS A 321 19.25 -22.67 24.40
N VAL A 322 18.86 -22.02 25.50
CA VAL A 322 19.71 -21.88 26.70
C VAL A 322 18.86 -22.21 27.93
#